data_AF-A0A966Y666-F1
#
_entry.id   AF-A0A966Y666-F1
#
_cell.length_a   1.000
_cell.length_b   1.000
_cell.length_c   1.000
_cell.angle_alpha   90.00
_cell.angle_beta   90.00
_cell.angle_gamma   90.00
#
_symmetry.space_group_name_H-M   'P 1'
#
loop_
_entity.id
_entity.type
_entity.pdbx_description
1 polymer ?
#
loop_
_entity_poly.entity_id
_entity_poly.type
_entity_poly.pdbx_seq_one_letter_code
_entity_poly.pdbx_strand_id
1 'polypeptide(L)'
;YVVRSYLAPERNSGDQRPAAALALLADILGDGQASVLQRKLQFETQEALYASASYSGVSLDTTSFAVYIVPSADVSLEDAEAALDRAIGEFMEEGVDEAQLNRLKTQYRAAGIYAQDNVNGLANAYGRALTSGLTLQDIHEWPDIIQSITAEEILAAARDVFDLNSSVTGWIRK
;
A
#
# COMPACT_ATOMS: atom_id res chain seq x y z
N TYR A 1 -3.20 13.72 13.80
CA TYR A 1 -2.97 12.36 13.29
C TYR A 1 -1.52 12.25 12.86
N VAL A 2 -0.98 11.04 12.83
CA VAL A 2 0.39 10.76 12.41
C VAL A 2 0.37 10.20 10.99
N VAL A 3 1.25 10.71 10.15
CA VAL A 3 1.56 10.15 8.84
C VAL A 3 3.04 9.88 8.79
N ARG A 4 3.43 8.70 8.34
CA ARG A 4 4.82 8.45 7.99
C ARG A 4 4.92 8.04 6.54
N SER A 5 5.82 8.68 5.81
CA SER A 5 6.12 8.37 4.43
C SER A 5 7.55 7.86 4.29
N TYR A 6 7.72 6.88 3.41
CA TYR A 6 8.99 6.27 3.03
C TYR A 6 9.19 6.49 1.53
N LEU A 7 10.44 6.66 1.09
CA LEU A 7 10.75 6.61 -0.34
C LEU A 7 10.47 5.20 -0.86
N ALA A 8 9.84 5.11 -2.02
CA ALA A 8 9.50 3.85 -2.65
C ALA A 8 9.68 3.94 -4.16
N PRO A 9 10.13 2.86 -4.82
CA PRO A 9 10.21 2.85 -6.27
C PRO A 9 8.83 3.04 -6.88
N GLU A 10 8.77 3.82 -7.93
CA GLU A 10 7.66 3.91 -8.86
C GLU A 10 7.53 2.63 -9.70
N ARG A 11 6.46 2.56 -10.49
CA ARG A 11 6.25 1.49 -11.45
C ARG A 11 7.17 1.73 -12.64
N ASN A 12 8.28 1.00 -12.68
CA ASN A 12 9.27 1.07 -13.75
C ASN A 12 8.82 0.30 -14.99
N SER A 13 9.02 0.90 -16.17
CA SER A 13 8.75 0.24 -17.46
C SER A 13 9.69 -0.97 -17.63
N GLY A 14 9.15 -2.12 -18.00
CA GLY A 14 9.90 -3.37 -18.11
C GLY A 14 10.30 -4.04 -16.79
N ASP A 15 10.13 -3.39 -15.63
CA ASP A 15 10.36 -3.96 -14.29
C ASP A 15 9.30 -3.47 -13.29
N GLN A 16 8.06 -3.88 -13.52
CA GLN A 16 6.90 -3.40 -12.74
C GLN A 16 6.69 -4.23 -11.46
N ARG A 17 7.47 -5.29 -11.26
CA ARG A 17 7.23 -6.30 -10.22
C ARG A 17 7.43 -5.75 -8.80
N PRO A 18 8.46 -4.92 -8.50
CA PRO A 18 8.58 -4.27 -7.19
C PRO A 18 7.38 -3.39 -6.86
N ALA A 19 6.90 -2.59 -7.82
CA ALA A 19 5.73 -1.74 -7.65
C ALA A 19 4.45 -2.55 -7.42
N ALA A 20 4.31 -3.71 -8.06
CA ALA A 20 3.17 -4.62 -7.85
C ALA A 20 3.16 -5.21 -6.43
N ALA A 21 4.32 -5.58 -5.90
CA ALA A 21 4.45 -6.02 -4.52
C ALA A 21 4.09 -4.92 -3.52
N LEU A 22 4.51 -3.67 -3.77
CA LEU A 22 4.17 -2.52 -2.93
C LEU A 22 2.68 -2.13 -3.00
N ALA A 23 2.05 -2.25 -4.17
CA ALA A 23 0.61 -2.03 -4.30
C ALA A 23 -0.18 -3.02 -3.43
N LEU A 24 0.15 -4.31 -3.52
CA LEU A 24 -0.49 -5.35 -2.70
C LEU A 24 -0.17 -5.19 -1.20
N LEU A 25 1.06 -4.78 -0.86
CA LEU A 25 1.43 -4.45 0.52
C LEU A 25 0.54 -3.33 1.10
N ALA A 26 0.33 -2.26 0.35
CA ALA A 26 -0.51 -1.14 0.78
C ALA A 26 -1.95 -1.60 1.06
N ASP A 27 -2.52 -2.46 0.21
CA ASP A 27 -3.88 -2.96 0.41
C ASP A 27 -3.98 -3.95 1.57
N ILE A 28 -3.00 -4.84 1.74
CA ILE A 28 -2.95 -5.76 2.89
C ILE A 28 -2.89 -4.98 4.21
N LEU A 29 -2.05 -3.94 4.26
CA LEU A 29 -1.88 -3.13 5.46
C LEU A 29 -3.06 -2.19 5.70
N GLY A 30 -3.65 -1.64 4.64
CA GLY A 30 -4.49 -0.45 4.75
C GLY A 30 -5.92 -0.51 4.20
N ASP A 31 -6.23 -1.45 3.31
CA ASP A 31 -7.51 -1.44 2.59
C ASP A 31 -8.58 -2.36 3.21
N GLY A 32 -9.73 -1.77 3.51
CA GLY A 32 -10.89 -2.46 4.07
C GLY A 32 -10.76 -2.91 5.53
N GLN A 33 -11.87 -3.37 6.09
CA GLN A 33 -12.01 -3.75 7.51
C GLN A 33 -11.14 -4.94 7.94
N ALA A 34 -10.66 -5.74 6.99
CA ALA A 34 -9.80 -6.89 7.24
C ALA A 34 -8.31 -6.58 7.08
N SER A 35 -7.94 -5.33 6.76
CA SER A 35 -6.53 -4.95 6.67
C SER A 35 -5.82 -5.04 8.01
N VAL A 36 -4.51 -5.26 7.95
CA VAL A 36 -3.69 -5.51 9.14
C VAL A 36 -3.73 -4.35 10.12
N LEU A 37 -3.58 -3.11 9.63
CA LEU A 37 -3.56 -1.94 10.51
C LEU A 37 -4.93 -1.68 11.14
N GLN A 38 -6.02 -1.87 10.40
CA GLN A 38 -7.36 -1.71 10.99
C GLN A 38 -7.63 -2.78 12.05
N ARG A 39 -7.35 -4.05 11.74
CA ARG A 39 -7.49 -5.16 12.69
C ARG A 39 -6.71 -4.92 13.98
N LYS A 40 -5.40 -4.67 13.88
CA LYS A 40 -4.54 -4.51 15.05
C LYS A 40 -4.85 -3.22 15.83
N LEU A 41 -4.97 -2.09 15.15
CA LEU A 41 -5.01 -0.78 15.83
C LEU A 41 -6.41 -0.28 16.18
N GLN A 42 -7.44 -0.64 15.39
CA GLN A 42 -8.81 -0.19 15.65
C GLN A 42 -9.63 -1.22 16.44
N PHE A 43 -9.45 -2.52 16.15
CA PHE A 43 -10.26 -3.57 16.75
C PHE A 43 -9.58 -4.27 17.93
N GLU A 44 -8.32 -4.69 17.79
CA GLU A 44 -7.62 -5.44 18.84
C GLU A 44 -7.17 -4.51 19.99
N THR A 45 -6.44 -3.43 19.69
CA THR A 45 -5.90 -2.52 20.72
C THR A 45 -6.76 -1.28 20.97
N GLN A 46 -7.60 -0.91 20.01
CA GLN A 46 -8.45 0.30 20.05
C GLN A 46 -7.67 1.62 20.22
N GLU A 47 -6.39 1.63 19.86
CA GLU A 47 -5.52 2.81 19.93
C GLU A 47 -5.77 3.80 18.78
N ALA A 48 -6.45 3.36 17.71
CA ALA A 48 -6.76 4.17 16.54
C ALA A 48 -8.26 4.24 16.26
N LEU A 49 -8.72 5.44 15.85
CA LEU A 49 -10.01 5.63 15.19
C LEU A 49 -9.94 5.30 13.70
N TYR A 50 -8.76 5.44 13.10
CA TYR A 50 -8.51 5.13 11.70
C TYR A 50 -7.02 4.80 11.51
N ALA A 51 -6.74 3.80 10.69
CA ALA A 51 -5.38 3.47 10.27
C ALA A 51 -5.42 2.93 8.84
N SER A 52 -4.45 3.32 8.02
CA SER A 52 -4.35 2.88 6.63
C SER A 52 -2.91 2.93 6.12
N ALA A 53 -2.70 2.37 4.94
CA ALA A 53 -1.49 2.49 4.16
C ALA A 53 -1.85 2.91 2.74
N SER A 54 -0.92 3.53 2.02
CA SER A 54 -1.12 3.90 0.63
C SER A 54 0.19 3.87 -0.15
N TYR A 55 0.10 3.49 -1.41
CA TYR A 55 1.18 3.54 -2.38
C TYR A 55 0.64 3.96 -3.74
N SER A 56 1.35 4.85 -4.43
CA SER A 56 0.99 5.29 -5.79
C SER A 56 2.19 5.14 -6.72
N GLY A 57 2.29 3.98 -7.38
CA GLY A 57 3.39 3.65 -8.29
C GLY A 57 3.37 4.38 -9.63
N VAL A 58 2.25 4.96 -10.06
CA VAL A 58 2.20 5.73 -11.33
C VAL A 58 2.67 7.16 -11.08
N SER A 59 3.98 7.38 -11.28
CA SER A 59 4.70 8.64 -11.04
C SER A 59 5.83 8.78 -12.07
N LEU A 60 6.28 10.02 -12.34
CA LEU A 60 7.40 10.30 -13.25
C LEU A 60 8.76 9.94 -12.63
N ASP A 61 8.85 10.00 -11.31
CA ASP A 61 10.06 9.71 -10.51
C ASP A 61 9.62 8.97 -9.24
N THR A 62 10.61 8.58 -8.44
CA THR A 62 10.51 7.97 -7.12
C THR A 62 9.32 8.51 -6.35
N THR A 63 8.49 7.60 -5.85
CA THR A 63 7.24 7.92 -5.17
C THR A 63 7.39 7.70 -3.66
N SER A 64 6.27 7.68 -2.94
CA SER A 64 6.24 7.31 -1.53
C SER A 64 5.28 6.17 -1.23
N PHE A 65 5.66 5.39 -0.23
CA PHE A 65 4.76 4.52 0.52
C PHE A 65 4.44 5.23 1.84
N ALA A 66 3.17 5.32 2.22
CA ALA A 66 2.77 6.03 3.42
C ALA A 66 1.88 5.17 4.31
N VAL A 67 2.04 5.33 5.63
CA VAL A 67 1.19 4.77 6.66
C VAL A 67 0.60 5.89 7.51
N TYR A 68 -0.64 5.70 7.94
CA TYR A 68 -1.45 6.71 8.60
C TYR A 68 -2.08 6.14 9.85
N ILE A 69 -2.12 6.93 10.92
CA ILE A 69 -2.90 6.63 12.12
C ILE A 69 -3.57 7.90 12.65
N VAL A 70 -4.88 7.81 12.83
CA VAL A 70 -5.67 8.77 13.59
C VAL A 70 -5.90 8.14 14.97
N PRO A 71 -5.21 8.63 16.02
CA PRO A 71 -5.33 8.02 17.34
C PRO A 71 -6.71 8.22 17.96
N SER A 72 -7.06 7.31 18.86
CA SER A 72 -8.15 7.48 19.83
C SER A 72 -7.89 8.70 20.73
N ALA A 73 -8.96 9.24 21.34
CA ALA A 73 -8.90 10.52 22.05
C ALA A 73 -7.85 10.60 23.17
N ASP A 74 -7.58 9.47 23.83
CA ASP A 74 -6.66 9.37 24.97
C ASP A 74 -5.25 8.88 24.59
N VAL A 75 -4.97 8.68 23.30
CA VAL A 75 -3.67 8.22 22.79
C VAL A 75 -2.87 9.41 22.28
N SER A 76 -1.66 9.60 22.81
CA SER A 76 -0.76 10.67 22.37
C SER A 76 -0.26 10.42 20.93
N LEU A 77 0.29 11.44 20.26
CA LEU A 77 0.81 11.25 18.89
C LEU A 77 2.08 10.38 18.92
N GLU A 78 2.86 10.51 19.98
CA GLU A 78 4.02 9.70 20.31
C GLU A 78 3.62 8.21 20.44
N ASP A 79 2.59 7.92 21.24
CA ASP A 79 2.09 6.55 21.43
C ASP A 79 1.45 6.01 20.16
N ALA A 80 0.79 6.86 19.38
CA ALA A 80 0.20 6.49 18.09
C ALA A 80 1.28 6.07 17.08
N GLU A 81 2.39 6.80 17.01
CA GLU A 81 3.53 6.45 16.18
C GLU A 81 4.16 5.12 16.64
N ALA A 82 4.35 4.93 17.94
CA ALA A 82 4.85 3.68 18.50
C ALA A 82 3.90 2.49 18.25
N ALA A 83 2.58 2.72 18.25
CA ALA A 83 1.59 1.71 17.91
C ALA A 83 1.65 1.31 16.43
N LEU A 84 1.85 2.27 15.52
CA LEU A 84 2.13 1.97 14.10
C LEU A 84 3.39 1.10 13.95
N ASP A 85 4.48 1.48 14.63
CA ASP A 85 5.74 0.73 14.60
C ASP A 85 5.56 -0.71 15.06
N ARG A 86 4.83 -0.91 16.16
CA ARG A 86 4.52 -2.24 16.68
C ARG A 86 3.69 -3.05 15.69
N ALA A 87 2.61 -2.48 15.14
CA ALA A 87 1.74 -3.19 14.20
C ALA A 87 2.48 -3.59 12.91
N ILE A 88 3.37 -2.73 12.40
CA ILE A 88 4.22 -3.05 11.26
C ILE A 88 5.23 -4.15 11.63
N GLY A 89 5.89 -4.04 12.79
CA GLY A 89 6.82 -5.07 13.28
C GLY A 89 6.17 -6.45 13.39
N GLU A 90 5.00 -6.53 14.02
CA GLU A 90 4.23 -7.77 14.15
C GLU A 90 3.83 -8.33 12.78
N PHE A 91 3.44 -7.48 11.81
CA PHE A 91 3.17 -7.93 10.43
C PHE A 91 4.41 -8.55 9.77
N MET A 92 5.59 -7.96 9.97
CA MET A 92 6.84 -8.49 9.41
C MET A 92 7.23 -9.84 10.01
N GLU A 93 6.81 -10.13 11.25
CA GLU A 93 7.02 -11.41 11.93
C GLU A 93 5.95 -12.45 11.57
N GLU A 94 4.67 -12.06 11.54
CA GLU A 94 3.53 -12.92 11.21
C GLU A 94 3.53 -13.35 9.73
N GLY A 95 3.95 -12.45 8.84
CA GLY A 95 3.91 -12.64 7.40
C GLY A 95 2.56 -12.28 6.77
N VAL A 96 2.44 -12.56 5.47
CA VAL A 96 1.22 -12.30 4.70
C VAL A 96 0.25 -13.49 4.85
N ASP A 97 -1.00 -13.21 5.21
CA ASP A 97 -2.08 -14.21 5.14
C ASP A 97 -2.41 -14.53 3.67
N GLU A 98 -2.06 -15.73 3.24
CA GLU A 98 -2.36 -16.25 1.90
C GLU A 98 -3.84 -16.19 1.54
N ALA A 99 -4.74 -16.42 2.50
CA ALA A 99 -6.17 -16.34 2.24
C ALA A 99 -6.61 -14.89 1.97
N GLN A 100 -6.05 -13.92 2.70
CA GLN A 100 -6.25 -12.50 2.45
C GLN A 100 -5.69 -12.08 1.09
N LEU A 101 -4.45 -12.48 0.78
CA LEU A 101 -3.80 -12.15 -0.50
C LEU A 101 -4.62 -12.67 -1.69
N ASN A 102 -5.09 -13.92 -1.63
CA ASN A 102 -5.91 -14.50 -2.69
C ASN A 102 -7.26 -13.77 -2.87
N ARG A 103 -7.89 -13.34 -1.77
CA ARG A 103 -9.10 -12.50 -1.82
C ARG A 103 -8.81 -11.15 -2.49
N LEU A 104 -7.74 -10.48 -2.10
CA LEU A 104 -7.32 -9.19 -2.68
C LEU A 104 -7.05 -9.32 -4.17
N LYS A 105 -6.29 -10.34 -4.60
CA LYS A 105 -6.04 -10.60 -6.03
C LYS A 105 -7.33 -10.84 -6.83
N THR A 106 -8.30 -11.52 -6.23
CA THR A 106 -9.62 -11.72 -6.84
C THR A 106 -10.37 -10.41 -7.01
N GLN A 107 -10.34 -9.55 -5.98
CA GLN A 107 -10.96 -8.21 -6.02
C GLN A 107 -10.27 -7.31 -7.07
N TYR A 108 -8.94 -7.34 -7.16
CA TYR A 108 -8.18 -6.65 -8.19
C TYR A 108 -8.62 -7.03 -9.60
N ARG A 109 -8.77 -8.33 -9.86
CA ARG A 109 -9.24 -8.83 -11.15
C ARG A 109 -10.65 -8.32 -11.47
N ALA A 110 -11.56 -8.36 -10.49
CA ALA A 110 -12.91 -7.85 -10.65
C ALA A 110 -12.93 -6.33 -10.92
N ALA A 111 -12.17 -5.56 -10.14
CA ALA A 111 -12.03 -4.11 -10.32
C ALA A 111 -11.48 -3.75 -11.71
N GLY A 112 -10.51 -4.53 -12.21
CA GLY A 112 -9.98 -4.37 -13.57
C GLY A 112 -11.02 -4.60 -14.67
N ILE A 113 -11.93 -5.56 -14.49
CA ILE A 113 -13.06 -5.79 -15.42
C ILE A 113 -14.03 -4.61 -15.37
N TYR A 114 -14.47 -4.18 -14.18
CA TYR A 114 -15.40 -3.05 -14.04
C TYR A 114 -14.82 -1.73 -14.56
N ALA A 115 -13.50 -1.54 -14.45
CA ALA A 115 -12.83 -0.37 -15.01
C ALA A 115 -12.98 -0.27 -16.54
N GLN A 116 -13.21 -1.39 -17.24
CA GLN A 116 -13.38 -1.39 -18.70
C GLN A 116 -14.70 -0.77 -19.16
N ASP A 117 -15.70 -0.71 -18.28
CA ASP A 117 -17.02 -0.12 -18.61
C ASP A 117 -16.98 1.42 -18.61
N ASN A 118 -15.93 2.02 -18.02
CA ASN A 118 -15.77 3.47 -17.93
C ASN A 118 -14.69 3.97 -18.89
N VAL A 119 -15.12 4.35 -20.10
CA VAL A 119 -14.24 4.85 -21.17
C VAL A 119 -13.42 6.07 -20.75
N ASN A 120 -13.98 6.96 -19.91
CA ASN A 120 -13.26 8.12 -19.39
C ASN A 120 -12.19 7.72 -18.37
N GLY A 121 -12.51 6.73 -17.51
CA GLY A 121 -11.57 6.16 -16.55
C GLY A 121 -10.39 5.48 -17.23
N LEU A 122 -10.67 4.67 -18.26
CA LEU A 122 -9.67 4.06 -19.12
C LEU A 122 -8.75 5.11 -19.78
N ALA A 123 -9.34 6.14 -20.41
CA ALA A 123 -8.57 7.19 -21.05
C ALA A 123 -7.66 7.93 -20.06
N ASN A 124 -8.15 8.23 -18.85
CA ASN A 124 -7.36 8.85 -17.80
C ASN A 124 -6.21 7.93 -17.33
N ALA A 125 -6.49 6.65 -17.09
CA ALA A 125 -5.50 5.69 -16.63
C ALA A 125 -4.36 5.51 -17.65
N TYR A 126 -4.71 5.38 -18.94
CA TYR A 126 -3.73 5.30 -20.03
C TYR A 126 -2.93 6.59 -20.17
N GLY A 127 -3.61 7.75 -20.13
CA GLY A 127 -2.95 9.05 -20.17
C GLY A 127 -1.91 9.20 -19.05
N ARG A 128 -2.29 8.93 -17.79
CA ARG A 128 -1.40 8.99 -16.65
C ARG A 128 -0.19 8.07 -16.81
N ALA A 129 -0.42 6.81 -17.16
CA ALA A 129 0.65 5.83 -17.35
C ALA A 129 1.64 6.24 -18.46
N LEU A 130 1.13 6.62 -19.64
CA LEU A 130 2.00 7.03 -20.76
C LEU A 130 2.79 8.30 -20.42
N THR A 131 2.18 9.26 -19.73
CA THR A 131 2.88 10.50 -19.30
C THR A 131 3.88 10.28 -18.17
N SER A 132 3.80 9.14 -17.46
CA SER A 132 4.74 8.76 -16.41
C SER A 132 5.87 7.86 -16.91
N GLY A 133 5.99 7.64 -18.23
CA GLY A 133 7.05 6.83 -18.83
C GLY A 133 6.72 5.34 -19.01
N LEU A 134 5.51 4.90 -18.68
CA LEU A 134 5.06 3.54 -18.98
C LEU A 134 4.68 3.37 -20.45
N THR A 135 4.76 2.15 -20.94
CA THR A 135 4.32 1.77 -22.28
C THR A 135 2.93 1.13 -22.27
N LEU A 136 2.31 0.97 -23.44
CA LEU A 136 1.07 0.18 -23.56
C LEU A 136 1.26 -1.27 -23.12
N GLN A 137 2.44 -1.84 -23.40
CA GLN A 137 2.77 -3.19 -22.96
C GLN A 137 2.77 -3.27 -21.44
N ASP A 138 3.37 -2.28 -20.77
CA ASP A 138 3.38 -2.26 -19.31
C ASP A 138 1.96 -2.24 -18.75
N ILE A 139 1.08 -1.41 -19.32
CA ILE A 139 -0.33 -1.31 -18.93
C ILE A 139 -1.03 -2.65 -19.06
N HIS A 140 -0.81 -3.38 -20.16
CA HIS A 140 -1.45 -4.67 -20.41
C HIS A 140 -0.91 -5.80 -19.53
N GLU A 141 0.37 -5.79 -19.19
CA GLU A 141 1.00 -6.83 -18.36
C GLU A 141 0.66 -6.69 -16.86
N TRP A 142 0.32 -5.48 -16.41
CA TRP A 142 0.10 -5.19 -15.00
C TRP A 142 -0.86 -6.13 -14.26
N PRO A 143 -2.05 -6.48 -14.80
CA PRO A 143 -2.95 -7.41 -14.14
C PRO A 143 -2.27 -8.77 -13.89
N ASP A 144 -1.56 -9.32 -14.88
CA ASP A 144 -0.90 -10.62 -14.77
C ASP A 144 0.27 -10.57 -13.79
N ILE A 145 1.02 -9.46 -13.78
CA ILE A 145 2.09 -9.24 -12.79
C ILE A 145 1.51 -9.24 -11.39
N ILE A 146 0.45 -8.47 -11.11
CA ILE A 146 -0.24 -8.42 -9.81
C ILE A 146 -0.70 -9.82 -9.38
N GLN A 147 -1.31 -10.60 -10.28
CA GLN A 147 -1.76 -11.96 -9.95
C GLN A 147 -0.60 -12.90 -9.62
N SER A 148 0.60 -12.65 -10.17
CA SER A 148 1.78 -13.50 -9.97
C SER A 148 2.64 -13.17 -8.74
N ILE A 149 2.37 -12.06 -8.04
CA ILE A 149 3.17 -11.66 -6.85
C ILE A 149 2.94 -12.63 -5.69
N THR A 150 4.02 -13.05 -5.05
CA THR A 150 3.98 -13.97 -3.89
C THR A 150 3.96 -13.22 -2.56
N ALA A 151 3.57 -13.92 -1.48
CA ALA A 151 3.66 -13.40 -0.12
C ALA A 151 5.10 -13.01 0.25
N GLU A 152 6.08 -13.81 -0.17
CA GLU A 152 7.50 -13.58 0.08
C GLU A 152 7.98 -12.27 -0.56
N GLU A 153 7.51 -11.96 -1.76
CA GLU A 153 7.87 -10.73 -2.46
C GLU A 153 7.23 -9.48 -1.84
N ILE A 154 6.01 -9.61 -1.31
CA ILE A 154 5.38 -8.54 -0.54
C ILE A 154 6.17 -8.26 0.72
N LEU A 155 6.62 -9.30 1.44
CA LEU A 155 7.47 -9.14 2.61
C LEU A 155 8.87 -8.60 2.26
N ALA A 156 9.44 -9.00 1.12
CA ALA A 156 10.70 -8.44 0.64
C ALA A 156 10.55 -6.94 0.36
N ALA A 157 9.51 -6.54 -0.38
CA ALA A 157 9.22 -5.13 -0.64
C ALA A 157 8.97 -4.32 0.64
N ALA A 158 8.31 -4.91 1.64
CA ALA A 158 8.13 -4.28 2.94
C ALA A 158 9.47 -4.05 3.67
N ARG A 159 10.41 -5.00 3.62
CA ARG A 159 11.76 -4.85 4.20
C ARG A 159 12.56 -3.76 3.49
N ASP A 160 12.41 -3.64 2.18
CA ASP A 160 13.15 -2.66 1.39
C ASP A 160 12.66 -1.22 1.62
N VAL A 161 11.37 -1.03 1.90
CA VAL A 161 10.75 0.30 2.05
C VAL A 161 10.69 0.77 3.50
N PHE A 162 10.45 -0.11 4.47
CA PHE A 162 10.30 0.29 5.89
C PHE A 162 11.65 0.48 6.60
N ASP A 163 12.38 1.51 6.19
CA ASP A 163 13.57 2.04 6.87
C ASP A 163 13.25 3.35 7.60
N LEU A 164 13.31 3.33 8.93
CA LEU A 164 13.07 4.53 9.75
C LEU A 164 14.12 5.64 9.51
N ASN A 165 15.34 5.29 9.12
CA ASN A 165 16.39 6.28 8.81
C ASN A 165 16.12 7.02 7.49
N SER A 166 15.27 6.46 6.64
CA SER A 166 14.89 6.99 5.32
C SER A 166 13.39 7.30 5.25
N SER A 167 12.84 7.77 6.38
CA SER A 167 11.41 8.10 6.53
C SER A 167 11.18 9.53 7.00
N VAL A 168 9.99 10.05 6.72
CA VAL A 168 9.52 11.34 7.24
C VAL A 168 8.23 11.11 8.01
N THR A 169 8.24 11.36 9.32
CA THR A 169 7.02 11.39 10.13
C THR A 169 6.50 12.83 10.27
N GLY A 170 5.24 13.04 9.92
CA GLY A 170 4.49 14.26 10.17
C GLY A 170 3.46 14.07 11.29
N TRP A 171 3.50 14.96 12.28
CA TRP A 171 2.50 15.04 13.35
C TRP A 171 1.58 16.23 13.11
N ILE A 172 0.33 15.96 12.78
CA ILE A 172 -0.66 17.01 12.54
C ILE A 172 -1.49 17.20 13.81
N ARG A 173 -1.30 18.36 14.43
CA ARG A 173 -2.01 18.84 15.63
C ARG A 173 -3.11 19.83 15.21
N LYS A 174 -4.18 19.93 16.00
CA LYS A 174 -5.21 20.97 15.84
C LYS A 174 -4.70 22.32 16.34
#